data_AF-A0A7C5KMQ5-F1
#
_entry.id   AF-A0A7C5KMQ5-F1
#
_cell.length_a   1.000
_cell.length_b   1.000
_cell.length_c   1.000
_cell.angle_alpha   90.00
_cell.angle_beta   90.00
_cell.angle_gamma   90.00
#
_symmetry.space_group_name_H-M   'P 1'
#
loop_
_entity.id
_entity.type
_entity.pdbx_description
1 polymer ?
#
loop_
_entity_poly.entity_id
_entity_poly.type
_entity_poly.pdbx_seq_one_letter_code
_entity_poly.pdbx_strand_id
1 'polypeptide(L)' 'MEPRESVENEPKDPEAMLRSALAYAGLGAQFAEIVREYVKRPDPSWRQCCDGGCIPCVDQIGLAVDYLRERGFGEGERS' A
#
# COMPACT_ATOMS: atom_id res chain seq x y z
N MET A 1 -35.51 9.53 2.04
CA MET A 1 -34.69 10.61 1.47
C MET A 1 -33.70 11.00 2.56
N GLU A 2 -32.62 10.22 2.67
CA GLU A 2 -31.60 10.41 3.69
C GLU A 2 -30.51 11.33 3.13
N PRO A 3 -30.09 12.36 3.88
CA PRO A 3 -29.08 13.29 3.41
C PRO A 3 -27.66 12.74 3.62
N ARG A 4 -26.89 12.77 2.53
CA ARG A 4 -25.48 13.22 2.42
C ARG A 4 -24.46 12.73 3.48
N GLU A 5 -23.61 11.79 3.07
CA GLU A 5 -22.18 11.80 3.43
C GLU A 5 -21.34 11.71 2.13
N SER A 6 -21.44 12.75 1.31
CA SER A 6 -20.30 13.13 0.49
C SER A 6 -19.45 14.06 1.34
N VAL A 7 -18.16 13.76 1.47
CA VAL A 7 -17.02 14.71 1.57
C VAL A 7 -15.90 14.15 2.46
N GLU A 8 -14.84 13.72 1.79
CA GLU A 8 -13.46 14.12 2.10
C GLU A 8 -12.95 13.82 3.53
N ASN A 9 -12.57 12.58 3.77
CA ASN A 9 -11.33 12.34 4.49
C ASN A 9 -10.57 11.31 3.66
N GLU A 10 -9.70 11.80 2.77
CA GLU A 10 -8.55 11.00 2.38
C GLU A 10 -7.94 10.50 3.71
N PRO A 11 -7.88 9.19 3.95
CA PRO A 11 -7.44 8.70 5.24
C PRO A 11 -6.01 9.18 5.46
N LYS A 12 -5.83 10.21 6.27
CA LYS A 12 -4.52 10.56 6.85
C LYS A 12 -4.10 9.53 7.89
N ASP A 13 -4.99 8.61 8.24
CA ASP A 13 -4.67 7.49 9.09
C ASP A 13 -3.82 6.48 8.29
N PRO A 14 -2.55 6.27 8.67
CA PRO A 14 -1.65 5.38 7.93
C PRO A 14 -2.19 3.94 7.92
N GLU A 15 -2.92 3.52 8.95
CA GLU A 15 -3.43 2.16 8.99
C GLU A 15 -4.62 1.96 8.06
N ALA A 16 -5.51 2.95 7.93
CA ALA A 16 -6.57 2.95 6.92
C ALA A 16 -6.02 2.99 5.48
N MET A 17 -4.96 3.78 5.23
CA MET A 17 -4.27 3.78 3.92
C MET A 17 -3.70 2.40 3.60
N LEU A 18 -3.02 1.76 4.56
CA LEU A 18 -2.44 0.44 4.38
C LEU A 18 -3.51 -0.63 4.12
N ARG A 19 -4.62 -0.61 4.87
CA ARG A 19 -5.74 -1.53 4.61
C ARG A 19 -6.31 -1.34 3.21
N SER A 20 -6.44 -0.09 2.76
CA SER A 20 -6.92 0.23 1.41
C SER A 20 -5.96 -0.26 0.33
N ALA A 21 -4.65 -0.10 0.53
CA ALA A 21 -3.62 -0.58 -0.38
C ALA A 21 -3.59 -2.10 -0.49
N LEU A 22 -3.71 -2.81 0.64
CA LEU A 22 -3.79 -4.27 0.66
C LEU A 22 -5.04 -4.78 -0.06
N ALA A 23 -6.20 -4.16 0.23
CA ALA A 23 -7.45 -4.51 -0.45
C ALA A 23 -7.38 -4.25 -1.96
N TYR A 24 -6.79 -3.14 -2.38
CA TYR A 24 -6.56 -2.79 -3.78
C TYR A 24 -5.68 -3.83 -4.51
N ALA A 25 -4.63 -4.31 -3.85
CA ALA A 25 -3.72 -5.32 -4.40
C ALA A 25 -4.23 -6.78 -4.26
N GLY A 26 -5.39 -7.00 -3.62
CA GLY A 26 -5.88 -8.34 -3.31
C GLY A 26 -5.01 -9.09 -2.29
N LEU A 27 -4.31 -8.36 -1.42
CA LEU A 27 -3.45 -8.89 -0.37
C LEU A 27 -4.20 -9.03 0.96
N GLY A 28 -3.92 -10.11 1.68
CA GLY A 28 -4.38 -10.28 3.05
C GLY A 28 -3.62 -9.41 4.06
N ALA A 29 -4.23 -9.21 5.24
CA ALA A 29 -3.65 -8.40 6.31
C ALA A 29 -2.27 -8.90 6.78
N GLN A 30 -1.96 -10.19 6.62
CA GLN A 30 -0.66 -10.76 6.95
C GLN A 30 0.51 -10.14 6.14
N PHE A 31 0.23 -9.49 5.01
CA PHE A 31 1.26 -8.85 4.17
C PHE A 31 1.46 -7.36 4.49
N ALA A 32 0.75 -6.82 5.48
CA ALA A 32 0.84 -5.43 5.91
C ALA A 32 2.27 -5.00 6.25
N GLU A 33 2.99 -5.82 7.03
CA GLU A 33 4.37 -5.52 7.44
C GLU A 33 5.33 -5.52 6.25
N ILE A 34 5.16 -6.49 5.34
CA ILE A 34 5.97 -6.60 4.12
C ILE A 34 5.80 -5.35 3.25
N VAL A 35 4.55 -4.92 3.02
CA VAL A 35 4.26 -3.71 2.24
C VAL A 35 4.84 -2.47 2.93
N ARG A 36 4.68 -2.32 4.26
CA ARG A 36 5.27 -1.20 5.03
C ARG A 36 6.78 -1.11 4.84
N GLU A 37 7.48 -2.24 4.89
CA GLU A 37 8.93 -2.28 4.72
C GLU A 37 9.34 -1.93 3.28
N TYR A 38 8.61 -2.39 2.27
CA TYR A 38 8.91 -2.04 0.88
C TYR A 38 8.58 -0.58 0.51
N VAL A 39 7.58 0.04 1.14
CA VAL A 39 7.32 1.47 0.91
C VAL A 39 8.53 2.31 1.30
N LYS A 40 9.16 2.00 2.44
CA LYS A 40 10.37 2.70 2.95
C LYS A 40 11.62 2.50 2.09
N ARG A 41 11.65 1.49 1.21
CA ARG A 41 12.82 1.15 0.39
C ARG A 41 12.79 1.92 -0.93
N PRO A 42 13.64 2.94 -1.16
CA PRO A 42 13.62 3.71 -2.40
C PRO A 42 14.00 2.87 -3.63
N ASP A 43 14.79 1.81 -3.42
CA ASP A 43 15.24 0.91 -4.46
C ASP A 43 14.10 0.02 -4.98
N PRO A 44 13.88 -0.09 -6.32
CA PRO A 44 12.85 -0.93 -6.90
C PRO A 44 13.32 -2.35 -7.28
N SER A 45 14.57 -2.75 -7.00
CA SER A 45 15.12 -4.05 -7.44
C SER A 45 14.37 -5.24 -6.84
N TRP A 46 13.70 -5.05 -5.69
CA TRP A 46 12.85 -6.06 -5.08
C TRP A 46 11.64 -6.45 -5.94
N ARG A 47 11.28 -5.68 -6.98
CA ARG A 47 10.18 -5.99 -7.91
C ARG A 47 10.53 -7.07 -8.93
N GLN A 48 11.70 -7.67 -8.86
CA GLN A 48 12.09 -8.74 -9.75
C GLN A 48 11.25 -10.00 -9.47
N CYS A 49 10.24 -10.22 -10.32
CA CYS A 49 9.47 -11.46 -10.33
C CYS A 49 10.36 -12.61 -10.84
N CYS A 50 10.43 -13.70 -10.07
CA CYS A 50 11.19 -14.89 -10.45
C CYS A 50 10.39 -15.88 -11.32
N ASP A 51 9.20 -15.50 -11.79
CA ASP A 51 8.24 -16.34 -12.55
C ASP A 51 7.81 -17.63 -11.81
N GLY A 52 8.20 -17.79 -10.54
CA GLY A 52 8.12 -19.05 -9.79
C GLY A 52 6.91 -19.21 -8.88
N GLY A 53 5.85 -18.41 -9.04
CA GLY A 53 4.63 -18.50 -8.22
C GLY A 53 4.81 -18.00 -6.78
N CYS A 54 5.44 -16.83 -6.61
CA CYS A 54 5.56 -16.21 -5.29
C CYS A 54 4.19 -15.99 -4.63
N ILE A 55 4.08 -16.34 -3.35
CA ILE A 55 2.92 -15.98 -2.51
C ILE A 55 3.42 -15.07 -1.39
N PRO A 56 3.09 -13.76 -1.39
CA PRO A 56 2.29 -13.05 -2.39
C PRO A 56 3.11 -12.75 -3.65
N CYS A 57 2.43 -12.53 -4.78
CA CYS A 57 3.11 -12.14 -6.00
C CYS A 57 3.79 -10.77 -5.79
N VAL A 58 5.03 -10.64 -6.23
CA VAL A 58 5.78 -9.39 -6.07
C VAL A 58 5.10 -8.23 -6.78
N ASP A 59 4.38 -8.49 -7.88
CA ASP A 59 3.54 -7.51 -8.56
C ASP A 59 2.41 -7.00 -7.66
N GLN A 60 1.77 -7.85 -6.85
CA GLN A 60 0.73 -7.43 -5.91
C GLN A 60 1.31 -6.55 -4.81
N ILE A 61 2.49 -6.91 -4.29
CA ILE A 61 3.22 -6.05 -3.34
C ILE A 61 3.60 -4.72 -4.01
N GLY A 62 4.02 -4.76 -5.27
CA GLY A 62 4.23 -3.61 -6.15
C GLY A 62 3.05 -2.65 -6.15
N LEU A 63 1.87 -3.14 -6.51
CA LEU A 63 0.62 -2.38 -6.56
C LEU A 63 0.29 -1.71 -5.23
N ALA A 64 0.41 -2.43 -4.10
CA ALA A 64 0.15 -1.86 -2.79
C ALA A 64 1.17 -0.77 -2.42
N VAL A 65 2.44 -0.96 -2.75
CA VAL A 65 3.51 0.02 -2.50
C VAL A 65 3.34 1.28 -3.34
N ASP A 66 3.02 1.14 -4.63
CA ASP A 66 2.76 2.29 -5.51
C ASP A 66 1.56 3.09 -5.01
N TYR A 67 0.46 2.41 -4.69
CA TYR A 67 -0.74 3.03 -4.13
C TYR A 67 -0.45 3.90 -2.92
N LEU A 68 0.42 3.42 -2.01
CA LEU A 68 0.81 4.13 -0.80
C LEU A 68 1.72 5.32 -1.08
N ARG A 69 2.69 5.17 -1.99
CA ARG A 69 3.61 6.24 -2.39
C ARG A 69 2.92 7.41 -3.08
N GLU A 70 1.99 7.12 -3.99
CA GLU A 70 1.20 8.15 -4.68
C GLU A 70 0.39 9.03 -3.71
N ARG A 71 0.14 8.54 -2.50
CA ARG A 71 -0.64 9.21 -1.45
C ARG A 71 0.22 9.74 -0.30
N GLY A 72 1.56 9.77 -0.46
CA GLY A 72 2.48 10.31 0.53
C GLY A 72 2.64 9.47 1.81
N PHE A 73 2.29 8.17 1.76
CA PHE A 73 2.49 7.28 2.91
C PHE A 73 3.98 7.15 3.25
N GLY A 74 4.37 7.59 4.44
CA GLY A 74 5.76 7.52 4.93
C GLY A 74 6.63 8.73 4.62
N GLU A 75 6.11 9.79 3.98
CA GLU A 75 6.86 11.04 3.73
C GLU A 75 6.88 12.01 4.93
N GLY A 76 6.47 11.56 6.11
CA GLY A 76 6.27 12.39 7.32
C GLY A 76 7.49 12.63 8.22
N GLU A 77 8.70 12.16 7.87
CA GLU A 77 9.88 12.26 8.77
C GLU A 77 11.13 12.83 8.07
N ARG A 78 10.96 13.94 7.34
CA ARG A 78 12.04 14.86 7.00
C ARG A 78 11.69 16.26 7.50
N SER A 79 11.97 16.54 8.75
CA SER A 79 12.13 17.91 9.29
C SER A 79 13.29 17.93 10.25
#